data_AF-A0A6G9ZB08-F1
#
_entry.id   AF-A0A6G9ZB08-F1
#
_cell.length_a   1.000
_cell.length_b   1.000
_cell.length_c   1.000
_cell.angle_alpha   90.00
_cell.angle_beta   90.00
_cell.angle_gamma   90.00
#
_symmetry.space_group_name_H-M   'P 1'
#
loop_
_entity.id
_entity.type
_entity.pdbx_description
1 polymer ?
#
loop_
_entity_poly.entity_id
_entity_poly.type
_entity_poly.pdbx_seq_one_letter_code
_entity_poly.pdbx_strand_id
1 'polypeptide(L)'
;MTDDHPPIPPSTDVTVFAECTDRMVRQMHVIALQLNTLRYVLDRDDATADEAYVASAVVSAVIGRLDTLIHDTGLTMLTVTGERAAANGNGRPIPPDTQG
;
A
#
# COMPACT_ATOMS: atom_id res chain seq x y z
N MET A 1 34.11 -8.34 -25.83
CA MET A 1 33.15 -7.30 -26.26
C MET A 1 31.97 -7.47 -25.33
N THR A 2 32.05 -6.81 -24.18
CA THR A 2 31.09 -6.96 -23.08
C THR A 2 29.99 -5.96 -23.37
N ASP A 3 28.80 -6.44 -23.72
CA ASP A 3 27.60 -5.62 -23.81
C ASP A 3 27.25 -5.13 -22.40
N ASP A 4 27.83 -3.98 -22.05
CA ASP A 4 27.51 -3.21 -20.87
C ASP A 4 26.21 -2.44 -21.16
N HIS A 5 25.08 -3.17 -21.13
CA HIS A 5 23.77 -2.52 -21.20
C HIS A 5 23.52 -1.85 -19.84
N PRO A 6 23.46 -0.51 -19.77
CA PRO A 6 23.16 0.16 -18.51
C PRO A 6 21.79 -0.31 -18.02
N PRO A 7 21.62 -0.57 -16.71
CA PRO A 7 20.33 -0.99 -16.16
C PRO A 7 19.30 0.09 -16.49
N ILE A 8 18.27 -0.29 -17.27
CA ILE A 8 17.16 0.60 -17.59
C ILE A 8 16.53 1.00 -16.24
N PRO A 9 16.46 2.31 -15.92
CA PRO A 9 15.86 2.74 -14.66
C PRO A 9 14.39 2.30 -14.64
N PRO A 10 13.90 1.76 -13.52
CA PRO A 10 12.48 1.44 -13.41
C PRO A 10 11.65 2.70 -13.64
N SER A 11 10.54 2.57 -14.39
CA SER A 11 9.60 3.67 -14.55
C SER A 11 9.10 4.14 -13.17
N THR A 12 8.90 5.45 -13.00
CA THR A 12 8.42 6.07 -11.75
C THR A 12 7.23 5.31 -11.13
N ASP A 13 6.27 4.87 -11.93
CA ASP A 13 5.11 4.10 -11.50
C ASP A 13 5.48 2.78 -10.79
N VAL A 14 6.50 2.08 -11.29
CA VAL A 14 6.97 0.81 -10.73
C VAL A 14 7.70 1.06 -9.40
N THR A 15 8.45 2.16 -9.28
CA THR A 15 9.08 2.53 -8.01
C THR A 15 8.07 2.92 -6.95
N VAL A 16 7.04 3.71 -7.30
CA VAL A 16 5.97 4.11 -6.38
C VAL A 16 5.14 2.90 -5.96
N PHE A 17 4.84 1.99 -6.90
CA PHE A 17 4.17 0.72 -6.60
C PHE A 17 4.96 -0.14 -5.61
N ALA A 18 6.27 -0.32 -5.86
CA ALA A 18 7.13 -1.12 -5.01
C ALA A 18 7.27 -0.53 -3.60
N GLU A 19 7.45 0.78 -3.49
CA GLU A 19 7.52 1.48 -2.21
C GLU A 19 6.20 1.39 -1.44
N CYS A 20 5.07 1.61 -2.12
CA CYS A 20 3.75 1.52 -1.49
C CYS A 20 3.47 0.08 -1.00
N THR A 21 3.85 -0.93 -1.79
CA THR A 21 3.71 -2.34 -1.43
C THR A 21 4.61 -2.73 -0.25
N ASP A 22 5.89 -2.32 -0.25
CA ASP A 22 6.81 -2.58 0.87
C ASP A 22 6.31 -1.93 2.16
N ARG A 23 5.85 -0.67 2.08
CA ARG A 23 5.24 0.02 3.21
C ARG A 23 4.01 -0.72 3.72
N MET A 24 3.11 -1.15 2.84
CA MET A 24 1.92 -1.92 3.22
C MET A 24 2.30 -3.21 3.95
N VAL A 25 3.23 -4.00 3.39
CA VAL A 25 3.68 -5.27 3.99
C VAL A 25 4.31 -5.05 5.35
N ARG A 26 5.18 -4.05 5.52
CA ARG A 26 5.78 -3.70 6.82
C ARG A 26 4.72 -3.34 7.85
N GLN A 27 3.74 -2.53 7.47
CA GLN A 27 2.68 -2.11 8.38
C GLN A 27 1.76 -3.28 8.76
N MET A 28 1.41 -4.15 7.81
CA MET A 28 0.65 -5.38 8.09
C MET A 28 1.41 -6.32 9.03
N HIS A 29 2.73 -6.44 8.87
CA HIS A 29 3.55 -7.26 9.78
C HIS A 29 3.54 -6.71 11.21
N VAL A 30 3.68 -5.40 11.38
CA VAL A 30 3.58 -4.74 12.70
C VAL A 30 2.20 -4.99 13.32
N ILE A 31 1.13 -4.84 12.55
CA ILE A 31 -0.24 -5.10 12.99
C ILE A 31 -0.42 -6.56 13.43
N ALA A 32 0.08 -7.51 12.64
CA ALA A 32 0.02 -8.93 12.99
C ALA A 32 0.73 -9.24 14.32
N LEU A 33 1.88 -8.60 14.58
CA LEU A 33 2.61 -8.76 15.83
C LEU A 33 1.85 -8.17 17.03
N GLN A 34 1.18 -7.02 16.84
CA GLN A 34 0.34 -6.41 17.87
C GLN A 34 -0.86 -7.32 18.22
N LEU A 35 -1.53 -7.87 17.22
CA LEU A 35 -2.64 -8.80 17.41
C LEU A 35 -2.21 -10.10 18.07
N ASN A 36 -1.04 -10.64 17.72
CA ASN A 36 -0.50 -11.84 18.35
C ASN A 36 -0.20 -11.62 19.83
N THR A 37 0.36 -10.46 20.19
CA THR A 37 0.58 -10.05 21.58
C THR A 37 -0.75 -9.93 22.34
N LEU A 38 -1.77 -9.33 21.72
CA LEU A 38 -3.11 -9.20 22.29
C LEU A 38 -3.77 -10.56 22.53
N ARG A 39 -3.60 -11.51 21.60
CA ARG A 39 -4.13 -12.87 21.75
C ARG A 39 -3.60 -13.51 23.02
N TYR A 40 -2.32 -13.35 23.34
CA TYR A 40 -1.74 -13.88 24.57
C TYR A 40 -2.39 -13.30 25.85
N VAL A 41 -2.79 -12.02 25.83
CA VAL A 41 -3.47 -11.39 26.97
C VAL A 41 -4.91 -11.86 27.10
N LEU A 42 -5.61 -12.04 25.96
CA LEU A 42 -7.02 -12.43 25.94
C LEU A 42 -7.26 -13.93 26.18
N ASP A 43 -6.28 -14.79 25.87
CA ASP A 43 -6.35 -16.25 26.06
C ASP A 43 -6.06 -16.68 27.51
N ARG A 44 -5.82 -15.71 28.40
CA ARG A 44 -5.57 -15.94 29.83
C ARG A 44 -6.88 -15.98 30.61
N ASP A 45 -7.16 -17.12 31.23
CA ASP A 45 -8.34 -17.31 32.09
C ASP A 45 -8.34 -16.42 33.35
N ASP A 46 -7.19 -15.84 33.71
CA ASP A 46 -7.01 -14.93 34.86
C ASP A 46 -7.06 -13.44 34.48
N ALA A 47 -7.40 -13.12 33.24
CA ALA A 47 -7.47 -11.73 32.77
C ALA A 47 -8.54 -10.94 33.53
N THR A 48 -8.13 -9.80 34.06
CA THR A 48 -9.02 -8.86 34.75
C THR A 48 -9.88 -8.07 33.76
N ALA A 49 -10.99 -7.50 34.23
CA ALA A 49 -11.85 -6.66 33.40
C ALA A 49 -11.13 -5.41 32.85
N ASP A 50 -10.15 -4.87 33.59
CA ASP A 50 -9.32 -3.75 33.15
C ASP A 50 -8.38 -4.16 32.01
N GLU A 51 -7.72 -5.31 32.13
CA GLU A 51 -6.89 -5.88 31.05
C GLU A 51 -7.70 -6.18 29.79
N ALA A 52 -8.93 -6.70 29.94
CA ALA A 52 -9.82 -6.94 28.81
C ALA A 52 -10.27 -5.64 28.14
N TYR A 53 -10.54 -4.58 28.90
CA TYR A 53 -10.88 -3.25 28.37
C TYR A 53 -9.70 -2.63 27.61
N VAL A 54 -8.49 -2.68 28.19
CA VAL A 54 -7.26 -2.23 27.53
C VAL A 54 -7.03 -3.02 26.24
N ALA A 55 -7.18 -4.35 26.27
CA ALA A 55 -7.02 -5.19 25.09
C ALA A 55 -8.03 -4.80 23.99
N SER A 56 -9.29 -4.57 24.34
CA SER A 56 -10.33 -4.10 23.41
C SER A 56 -9.97 -2.75 22.77
N ALA A 57 -9.48 -1.79 23.57
CA ALA A 57 -9.05 -0.48 23.07
C ALA A 57 -7.89 -0.61 22.06
N VAL A 58 -6.91 -1.47 22.34
CA VAL A 58 -5.80 -1.73 21.42
C VAL A 58 -6.29 -2.41 20.14
N VAL A 59 -7.19 -3.40 20.23
CA VAL A 59 -7.79 -4.04 19.04
C VAL A 59 -8.50 -2.99 18.18
N SER A 60 -9.30 -2.12 18.78
CA SER A 60 -9.99 -1.04 18.06
C SER A 60 -9.01 -0.09 17.37
N ALA A 61 -7.90 0.27 18.02
CA ALA A 61 -6.86 1.11 17.43
C ALA A 61 -6.15 0.41 16.26
N VAL A 62 -5.90 -0.90 16.38
CA VAL A 62 -5.30 -1.70 15.30
C VAL A 62 -6.22 -1.77 14.08
N ILE A 63 -7.51 -2.02 14.28
CA ILE A 63 -8.50 -2.05 13.19
C ILE A 63 -8.56 -0.69 12.49
N GLY A 64 -8.60 0.42 13.24
CA GLY A 64 -8.58 1.77 12.67
C GLY A 64 -7.32 2.06 11.85
N ARG A 65 -6.15 1.61 12.33
CA ARG A 65 -4.89 1.74 11.58
C ARG A 65 -4.88 0.91 10.30
N LEU A 66 -5.46 -0.29 10.33
CA LEU A 66 -5.58 -1.14 9.14
C LEU A 66 -6.47 -0.49 8.07
N ASP A 67 -7.61 0.07 8.48
CA ASP A 67 -8.52 0.79 7.59
C ASP A 67 -7.80 1.97 6.89
N THR A 68 -7.09 2.79 7.67
CA THR A 68 -6.31 3.92 7.12
C THR A 68 -5.23 3.43 6.14
N LEU A 69 -4.52 2.35 6.48
CA LEU A 69 -3.49 1.79 5.61
C LEU A 69 -4.06 1.32 4.26
N ILE A 70 -5.18 0.59 4.30
CA ILE A 70 -5.84 0.08 3.09
C ILE A 70 -6.32 1.26 2.23
N HIS A 71 -6.93 2.26 2.85
CA HIS A 71 -7.40 3.46 2.16
C HIS A 71 -6.25 4.22 1.48
N ASP A 72 -5.17 4.51 2.21
CA ASP A 72 -4.03 5.27 1.69
C ASP A 72 -3.30 4.52 0.57
N THR A 73 -3.07 3.22 0.74
CA THR A 73 -2.49 2.38 -0.31
C THR A 73 -3.39 2.32 -1.54
N GLY A 74 -4.70 2.14 -1.35
CA GLY A 74 -5.68 2.14 -2.45
C GLY A 74 -5.68 3.46 -3.22
N LEU A 75 -5.71 4.59 -2.51
CA LEU A 75 -5.68 5.92 -3.12
C LEU A 75 -4.38 6.16 -3.90
N THR A 76 -3.23 5.77 -3.33
CA THR A 76 -1.94 5.89 -4.00
C THR A 76 -1.92 5.08 -5.31
N MET A 77 -2.41 3.84 -5.28
CA MET A 77 -2.47 2.98 -6.46
C MET A 77 -3.41 3.51 -7.55
N LEU A 78 -4.55 4.07 -7.16
CA LEU A 78 -5.50 4.68 -8.09
C LEU A 78 -4.89 5.91 -8.77
N THR A 79 -4.16 6.76 -8.03
CA THR A 79 -3.45 7.91 -8.58
C THR A 79 -2.42 7.46 -9.62
N VAL A 80 -1.56 6.50 -9.28
CA VAL A 80 -0.54 5.96 -10.22
C VAL A 80 -1.19 5.37 -11.47
N THR A 81 -2.28 4.62 -11.31
CA THR A 81 -2.99 4.01 -12.44
C THR A 81 -3.68 5.06 -13.32
N GLY A 82 -4.24 6.10 -12.71
CA GLY A 82 -4.86 7.23 -13.41
C GLY A 82 -3.85 8.06 -14.20
N GLU A 83 -2.69 8.36 -13.60
CA GLU A 83 -1.58 9.04 -14.26
C GLU A 83 -1.06 8.23 -15.45
N ARG A 84 -0.91 6.92 -15.30
CA ARG A 84 -0.55 6.01 -16.39
C ARG A 84 -1.58 6.01 -17.51
N ALA A 85 -2.89 6.03 -17.20
CA ALA A 85 -3.95 6.08 -18.20
C ALA A 85 -3.92 7.41 -18.98
N ALA A 86 -3.69 8.54 -18.30
CA ALA A 86 -3.55 9.85 -18.92
C ALA A 86 -2.30 9.96 -19.81
N ALA A 87 -1.16 9.42 -19.35
CA ALA A 87 0.09 9.40 -20.12
C ALA A 87 -0.03 8.56 -21.41
N ASN A 88 -0.79 7.45 -21.38
CA ASN A 88 -1.01 6.59 -22.54
C ASN A 88 -2.09 7.10 -23.51
N GLY A 89 -2.94 8.05 -23.09
CA GLY A 89 -4.06 8.58 -23.87
C GLY A 89 -3.70 9.64 -24.92
N ASN A 90 -2.49 10.23 -24.87
CA ASN A 90 -2.10 11.40 -25.69
C ASN A 90 -1.16 11.09 -26.88
N GLY A 91 -1.24 9.89 -27.43
CA GLY A 91 -0.34 9.42 -28.51
C GLY A 91 -0.79 9.63 -29.96
N ARG A 92 -1.76 10.50 -30.28
CA ARG A 92 -2.00 10.86 -31.71
C ARG A 92 -2.66 12.24 -31.91
N PRO A 93 -1.91 13.30 -32.22
CA PRO A 93 -2.43 14.34 -33.08
C PRO A 93 -2.64 13.69 -34.45
N ILE A 94 -3.89 13.65 -34.90
CA ILE A 94 -4.22 13.29 -36.28
C ILE A 94 -3.57 14.40 -37.13
N PRO A 95 -2.65 14.09 -38.06
CA PRO A 95 -2.16 15.11 -38.96
C PRO A 95 -3.37 15.64 -39.77
N PRO A 96 -3.50 16.96 -39.95
CA PRO A 96 -4.46 17.50 -40.91
C PRO A 96 -3.92 17.21 -42.32
N ASP A 97 -4.10 15.98 -42.79
CA ASP A 97 -3.86 15.64 -44.19
C ASP A 97 -5.02 16.20 -45.02
N THR A 98 -4.71 17.27 -45.73
CA THR A 98 -4.91 17.36 -47.17
C THR A 98 -6.31 17.02 -47.70
N GLN A 99 -7.18 18.03 -47.71
CA GLN A 99 -8.31 18.20 -48.64
C GLN A 99 -8.55 19.70 -48.72
N GLY A 100 -8.41 20.43 -49.82
CA GLY A 100 -8.07 20.19 -51.22
C GLY A 100 -8.11 21.56 -51.88
#